data_AF-A0A8T6U414-F1
#
_entry.id   AF-A0A8T6U414-F1
#
_cell.length_a   1.000
_cell.length_b   1.000
_cell.length_c   1.000
_cell.angle_alpha   90.00
_cell.angle_beta   90.00
_cell.angle_gamma   90.00
#
_symmetry.space_group_name_H-M   'P 1'
#
loop_
_entity.id
_entity.type
_entity.pdbx_description
1 polymer ?
#
loop_
_entity_poly.entity_id
_entity_poly.type
_entity_poly.pdbx_seq_one_letter_code
_entity_poly.pdbx_strand_id
1 'polypeptide(L)'
;ILSANRALVLFGDDEGIPERNYGGALIQGSNESGMLNLVNGGIIRLEDSGGNEIIRLDYPSADNNQSIVRASEAVGDFVDHSTVSNNDALSSPGTKVDGEAFGSKYAVGIRGSAGWRMISTPTENTSFADLFGKLRMQGVPGSDDPSGVFTLAGWSEEQKSFVTPTDMSSNMSPGKGYIVYIFEDNAPNKEGIQGGFPKIISANGNENSNTVNVTVSANNSDGENGIDGDEGWNLLGNPFATDISVEALIDALEAIDPGVNANIYVWDPEADRGNGKYNTLSDGDVIPPFQAFFVRFTNEINNKTFTFDKSVLKAETETEFYRNNLEESFAFNVKLHGDDNFDAFNLEFNKNGTVDIDRFDAFKLLSLNPSSINLFGRYGENYLQKKLIE
;
A
#
# COMPACT_ATOMS: atom_id res chain seq x y z
N ILE A 1 3.98 14.15 11.35
CA ILE A 1 3.13 13.66 10.24
C ILE A 1 2.11 12.70 10.84
N LEU A 2 0.81 12.92 10.63
CA LEU A 2 -0.23 12.00 11.09
C LEU A 2 -0.50 10.95 10.01
N SER A 3 -0.25 9.67 10.30
CA SER A 3 -0.52 8.58 9.34
C SER A 3 -2.01 8.43 9.08
N ALA A 4 -2.38 7.83 7.95
CA ALA A 4 -3.78 7.66 7.57
C ALA A 4 -4.58 6.93 8.65
N ASN A 5 -5.82 7.39 8.90
CA ASN A 5 -6.74 6.83 9.89
C ASN A 5 -6.15 6.70 11.31
N ARG A 6 -5.12 7.48 11.67
CA ARG A 6 -4.65 7.66 13.04
C ARG A 6 -5.34 8.86 13.67
N ALA A 7 -5.60 8.78 14.97
CA ALA A 7 -6.00 9.94 15.75
C ALA A 7 -4.80 10.81 16.15
N LEU A 8 -5.05 12.10 16.34
CA LEU A 8 -4.15 13.05 16.99
C LEU A 8 -4.79 13.44 18.33
N VAL A 9 -4.02 13.36 19.41
CA VAL A 9 -4.39 13.96 20.70
C VAL A 9 -3.50 15.16 20.92
N LEU A 10 -4.13 16.32 21.03
CA LEU A 10 -3.47 17.60 21.22
C LEU A 10 -3.66 18.05 22.67
N PHE A 11 -2.56 18.27 23.38
CA PHE A 11 -2.54 18.85 24.73
C PHE A 11 -2.30 20.36 24.66
N GLY A 12 -2.96 21.10 25.57
CA GLY A 12 -2.93 22.56 25.61
C GLY A 12 -1.65 23.16 26.18
N ASP A 13 -0.79 22.31 26.74
CA ASP A 13 0.55 22.57 27.24
C ASP A 13 1.44 21.33 26.99
N ASP A 14 2.75 21.52 27.11
CA ASP A 14 3.75 20.45 27.04
C ASP A 14 4.04 19.84 28.44
N GLU A 15 3.60 20.51 29.51
CA GLU A 15 3.86 20.07 30.89
C GLU A 15 2.77 19.11 31.39
N GLY A 16 3.16 17.89 31.80
CA GLY A 16 2.24 16.99 32.51
C GLY A 16 1.29 16.18 31.62
N ILE A 17 1.63 15.96 30.34
CA ILE A 17 0.94 14.99 29.48
C ILE A 17 0.89 13.62 30.19
N PRO A 18 -0.31 13.09 30.51
CA PRO A 18 -0.41 11.84 31.27
C PRO A 18 0.23 10.66 30.53
N GLU A 19 1.10 9.91 31.19
CA GLU A 19 1.60 8.65 30.66
C GLU A 19 0.50 7.59 30.69
N ARG A 20 -0.15 7.36 29.55
CA ARG A 20 -1.19 6.34 29.36
C ARG A 20 -1.26 5.86 27.92
N ASN A 21 -2.00 4.79 27.68
CA ASN A 21 -2.30 4.33 26.32
C ASN A 21 -3.37 5.23 25.69
N TYR A 22 -3.05 5.82 24.54
CA TYR A 22 -3.94 6.68 23.75
C TYR A 22 -4.43 6.00 22.47
N GLY A 23 -4.59 4.67 22.48
CA GLY A 23 -5.06 3.92 21.30
C GLY A 23 -4.11 4.02 20.09
N GLY A 24 -2.83 4.33 20.32
CA GLY A 24 -1.88 4.60 19.25
C GLY A 24 -2.10 5.93 18.52
N ALA A 25 -2.82 6.89 19.10
CA ALA A 25 -2.86 8.25 18.57
C ALA A 25 -1.46 8.90 18.57
N LEU A 26 -1.21 9.80 17.62
CA LEU A 26 -0.10 10.73 17.69
C LEU A 26 -0.37 11.70 18.84
N ILE A 27 0.57 11.84 19.76
CA ILE A 27 0.46 12.77 20.88
C ILE A 27 1.29 14.00 20.58
N GLN A 28 0.69 15.17 20.75
CA GLN A 28 1.35 16.44 20.56
C GLN A 28 0.92 17.40 21.67
N GLY A 29 1.88 18.04 22.34
CA GLY A 29 1.62 19.20 23.18
C GLY A 29 1.80 20.50 22.38
N SER A 30 1.33 21.60 22.93
CA SER A 30 1.56 22.93 22.35
C SER A 30 2.95 23.42 22.74
N ASN A 31 3.82 23.67 21.74
CA ASN A 31 5.17 24.17 21.98
C ASN A 31 5.20 25.42 22.88
N GLU A 32 6.28 25.55 23.66
CA GLU A 32 6.53 26.56 24.72
C GLU A 32 6.25 28.05 24.40
N SER A 33 5.85 28.40 23.17
CA SER A 33 5.54 29.78 22.75
C SER A 33 4.05 30.07 22.52
N GLY A 34 3.18 29.06 22.50
CA GLY A 34 1.76 29.24 22.21
C GLY A 34 0.88 28.22 22.92
N MET A 35 0.53 28.49 24.18
CA MET A 35 -0.44 27.67 24.92
C MET A 35 -1.75 27.55 24.14
N LEU A 36 -2.18 26.30 23.87
CA LEU A 36 -3.51 26.01 23.32
C LEU A 36 -4.54 26.10 24.46
N ASN A 37 -4.93 27.32 24.79
CA ASN A 37 -5.82 27.55 25.93
C ASN A 37 -7.30 27.44 25.51
N LEU A 38 -7.83 26.22 25.53
CA LEU A 38 -9.28 25.96 25.46
C LEU A 38 -9.81 25.83 26.90
N VAL A 39 -10.51 26.86 27.39
CA VAL A 39 -11.17 26.83 28.70
C VAL A 39 -12.66 26.60 28.49
N ASN A 40 -13.15 25.43 28.90
CA ASN A 40 -14.58 25.09 28.87
C ASN A 40 -15.22 25.27 27.48
N GLY A 41 -14.50 24.88 26.43
CA GLY A 41 -14.94 25.03 25.05
C GLY A 41 -14.13 26.04 24.25
N GLY A 42 -14.47 26.19 22.98
CA GLY A 42 -13.82 27.12 22.06
C GLY A 42 -13.98 26.72 20.61
N ILE A 43 -13.18 27.34 19.75
CA ILE A 43 -13.18 27.05 18.31
C ILE A 43 -11.85 26.42 17.96
N ILE A 44 -11.90 25.23 17.38
CA ILE A 44 -10.74 24.54 16.82
C ILE A 44 -10.82 24.65 15.31
N ARG A 45 -9.72 25.09 14.69
CA ARG A 45 -9.59 25.16 13.23
C ARG A 45 -8.42 24.29 12.80
N LEU A 46 -8.65 23.49 11.77
CA LEU A 46 -7.61 22.81 11.04
C LEU A 46 -7.41 23.57 9.73
N GLU A 47 -6.22 24.07 9.50
CA GLU A 47 -5.85 24.80 8.28
C GLU A 47 -4.83 24.00 7.47
N ASP A 48 -4.86 24.15 6.15
CA ASP A 48 -3.80 23.62 5.28
C ASP A 48 -2.52 24.49 5.36
N SER A 49 -1.47 24.10 4.64
CA SER A 49 -0.22 24.86 4.60
C SER A 49 -0.33 26.23 3.93
N GLY A 50 -1.42 26.50 3.20
CA GLY A 50 -1.75 27.80 2.64
C GLY A 50 -2.59 28.68 3.55
N GLY A 51 -2.98 28.20 4.74
CA GLY A 51 -3.84 28.89 5.69
C GLY A 51 -5.34 28.81 5.35
N ASN A 52 -5.74 27.91 4.45
CA ASN A 52 -7.16 27.69 4.16
C ASN A 52 -7.77 26.78 5.23
N GLU A 53 -8.92 27.17 5.78
CA GLU A 53 -9.68 26.37 6.75
C GLU A 53 -10.21 25.08 6.10
N ILE A 54 -9.73 23.93 6.57
CA ILE A 54 -10.20 22.60 6.18
C ILE A 54 -11.39 22.18 7.04
N ILE A 55 -11.26 22.34 8.36
CA ILE A 55 -12.29 21.99 9.33
C ILE A 55 -12.37 23.11 10.36
N ARG A 56 -13.60 23.48 10.70
CA ARG A 56 -13.91 24.28 11.87
C ARG A 56 -14.83 23.50 12.79
N LEU A 57 -14.44 23.46 14.06
CA LEU A 57 -15.17 22.80 15.11
C LEU A 57 -15.43 23.81 16.22
N ASP A 58 -16.69 24.18 16.38
CA ASP A 58 -17.15 24.87 17.58
C ASP A 58 -17.37 23.81 18.67
N TYR A 59 -16.43 23.70 19.61
CA TYR A 59 -16.43 22.72 20.70
C TYR A 59 -17.10 23.32 21.94
N PRO A 60 -18.29 22.85 22.35
CA PRO A 60 -19.02 23.45 23.47
C PRO A 60 -18.40 23.15 24.84
N SER A 61 -18.90 23.84 25.87
CA SER A 61 -18.61 23.53 27.27
C SER A 61 -19.44 22.33 27.74
N ALA A 62 -18.87 21.50 28.61
CA ALA A 62 -19.64 20.49 29.37
C ALA A 62 -20.31 21.08 30.63
N ASP A 63 -19.77 22.19 31.17
CA ASP A 63 -20.21 22.86 32.41
C ASP A 63 -20.29 21.98 33.68
N ASN A 64 -19.73 20.77 33.66
CA ASN A 64 -19.85 19.79 34.74
C ASN A 64 -18.57 18.96 34.97
N ASN A 65 -17.39 19.55 34.73
CA ASN A 65 -16.07 18.97 34.99
C ASN A 65 -15.80 17.61 34.30
N GLN A 66 -16.28 17.45 33.07
CA GLN A 66 -15.95 16.31 32.20
C GLN A 66 -15.73 16.76 30.76
N SER A 67 -15.22 15.86 29.92
CA SER A 67 -15.13 16.09 28.48
C SER A 67 -16.50 15.91 27.81
N ILE A 68 -16.67 16.55 26.65
CA ILE A 68 -17.74 16.20 25.73
C ILE A 68 -17.19 15.38 24.56
N VAL A 69 -18.03 14.51 24.03
CA VAL A 69 -17.73 13.62 22.90
C VAL A 69 -18.89 13.65 21.92
N ARG A 70 -18.66 13.21 20.70
CA ARG A 70 -19.72 12.97 19.71
C ARG A 70 -20.54 11.75 20.13
N ALA A 71 -21.87 11.78 20.03
CA ALA A 71 -22.72 10.66 20.46
C ALA A 71 -22.43 9.33 19.74
N SER A 72 -21.95 9.37 18.49
CA SER A 72 -21.46 8.19 17.75
C SER A 72 -19.92 8.15 17.69
N GLU A 73 -19.24 8.87 18.57
CA GLU A 73 -17.78 8.93 18.76
C GLU A 73 -16.94 9.30 17.53
N ALA A 74 -17.58 9.71 16.45
CA ALA A 74 -16.97 10.22 15.22
C ALA A 74 -17.90 11.22 14.53
N VAL A 75 -19.21 11.00 14.67
CA VAL A 75 -20.28 11.83 14.09
C VAL A 75 -21.41 12.06 15.12
N GLY A 76 -22.27 13.04 14.84
CA GLY A 76 -23.45 13.36 15.66
C GLY A 76 -23.27 14.56 16.59
N ASP A 77 -24.23 14.76 17.48
CA ASP A 77 -24.23 15.88 18.41
C ASP A 77 -23.22 15.67 19.54
N PHE A 78 -22.78 16.78 20.13
CA PHE A 78 -21.96 16.74 21.33
C PHE A 78 -22.81 16.36 22.53
N VAL A 79 -22.30 15.42 23.33
CA VAL A 79 -22.89 14.97 24.58
C VAL A 79 -21.80 14.85 25.63
N ASP A 80 -22.20 14.89 26.89
CA ASP A 80 -21.30 14.60 28.01
C ASP A 80 -20.71 13.20 27.87
N HIS A 81 -19.41 13.05 28.15
CA HIS A 81 -18.73 11.77 28.04
C HIS A 81 -19.39 10.66 28.87
N SER A 82 -19.91 11.00 30.05
CA SER A 82 -20.64 10.07 30.91
C SER A 82 -21.94 9.53 30.30
N THR A 83 -22.50 10.16 29.27
CA THR A 83 -23.73 9.68 28.61
C THR A 83 -23.50 8.48 27.68
N VAL A 84 -22.26 8.33 27.20
CA VAL A 84 -21.85 7.25 26.28
C VAL A 84 -20.85 6.30 26.93
N SER A 85 -20.26 6.67 28.06
CA SER A 85 -19.35 5.84 28.84
C SER A 85 -20.10 4.91 29.78
N ASN A 86 -19.76 3.61 29.76
CA ASN A 86 -20.35 2.60 30.66
C ASN A 86 -19.62 2.47 32.02
N ASN A 87 -18.51 3.20 32.23
CA ASN A 87 -17.57 2.99 33.35
C ASN A 87 -17.37 4.22 34.25
N ASP A 88 -18.33 5.14 34.30
CA ASP A 88 -18.21 6.44 35.02
C ASP A 88 -17.01 7.30 34.57
N ALA A 89 -16.34 6.93 33.48
CA ALA A 89 -15.23 7.70 32.94
C ALA A 89 -15.74 9.06 32.42
N LEU A 90 -15.07 10.13 32.83
CA LEU A 90 -15.38 11.51 32.45
C LEU A 90 -14.60 11.99 31.22
N SER A 91 -13.69 11.15 30.70
CA SER A 91 -12.93 11.40 29.46
C SER A 91 -12.25 10.13 28.96
N SER A 92 -12.10 9.99 27.64
CA SER A 92 -11.27 8.96 27.00
C SER A 92 -10.39 9.54 25.86
N PRO A 93 -9.52 10.54 26.08
CA PRO A 93 -8.69 11.06 25.00
C PRO A 93 -7.88 9.96 24.31
N GLY A 94 -7.89 9.96 22.98
CA GLY A 94 -7.16 9.00 22.13
C GLY A 94 -7.85 7.65 21.91
N THR A 95 -8.92 7.33 22.65
CA THR A 95 -9.68 6.09 22.48
C THR A 95 -11.19 6.35 22.49
N LYS A 96 -11.95 5.46 21.87
CA LYS A 96 -13.39 5.38 22.08
C LYS A 96 -13.71 5.05 23.56
N VAL A 97 -14.96 5.17 23.93
CA VAL A 97 -15.49 4.93 25.29
C VAL A 97 -15.36 3.47 25.71
N ASP A 98 -15.27 2.56 24.73
CA ASP A 98 -14.99 1.13 24.95
C ASP A 98 -13.49 0.84 25.11
N GLY A 99 -12.61 1.85 24.97
CA GLY A 99 -11.17 1.74 25.07
C GLY A 99 -10.47 1.40 23.75
N GLU A 100 -11.22 1.15 22.68
CA GLU A 100 -10.65 0.89 21.36
C GLU A 100 -10.03 2.14 20.74
N ALA A 101 -9.06 1.95 19.86
CA ALA A 101 -8.43 3.06 19.16
C ALA A 101 -9.42 3.84 18.29
N PHE A 102 -9.23 5.16 18.19
CA PHE A 102 -9.86 5.93 17.12
C PHE A 102 -9.16 5.63 15.79
N GLY A 103 -9.96 5.23 14.80
CA GLY A 103 -9.46 4.80 13.49
C GLY A 103 -9.08 3.31 13.47
N SER A 104 -8.08 2.94 12.67
CA SER A 104 -7.65 1.55 12.50
C SER A 104 -6.18 1.42 12.83
N LYS A 105 -5.80 0.30 13.45
CA LYS A 105 -4.40 0.00 13.81
C LYS A 105 -3.48 0.04 12.59
N TYR A 106 -3.98 -0.42 11.45
CA TYR A 106 -3.29 -0.38 10.17
C TYR A 106 -4.18 0.30 9.13
N ALA A 107 -3.69 1.36 8.50
CA ALA A 107 -4.39 2.03 7.43
C ALA A 107 -3.42 2.76 6.52
N VAL A 108 -3.81 2.89 5.25
CA VAL A 108 -3.06 3.66 4.26
C VAL A 108 -4.02 4.57 3.49
N GLY A 109 -3.54 5.79 3.27
CA GLY A 109 -4.24 6.80 2.48
C GLY A 109 -3.87 6.61 1.01
N ILE A 110 -4.87 6.36 0.18
CA ILE A 110 -4.73 6.24 -1.26
C ILE A 110 -5.00 7.62 -1.85
N ARG A 111 -3.98 8.18 -2.49
CA ARG A 111 -3.98 9.52 -3.07
C ARG A 111 -3.94 9.45 -4.60
N GLY A 112 -4.00 10.61 -5.22
CA GLY A 112 -3.96 10.77 -6.67
C GLY A 112 -5.36 10.64 -7.28
N SER A 113 -5.42 9.95 -8.40
CA SER A 113 -6.61 9.82 -9.24
C SER A 113 -7.13 8.37 -9.29
N ALA A 114 -8.28 8.19 -9.95
CA ALA A 114 -8.87 6.88 -10.15
C ALA A 114 -7.93 5.97 -10.94
N GLY A 115 -7.79 4.71 -10.52
CA GLY A 115 -6.87 3.79 -11.19
C GLY A 115 -6.60 2.52 -10.40
N TRP A 116 -5.84 1.63 -11.02
CA TRP A 116 -5.36 0.40 -10.38
C TRP A 116 -4.35 0.71 -9.27
N ARG A 117 -4.37 -0.10 -8.22
CA ARG A 117 -3.39 -0.17 -7.13
C ARG A 117 -3.01 -1.63 -6.90
N MET A 118 -1.80 -1.85 -6.40
CA MET A 118 -1.31 -3.17 -6.00
C MET A 118 -1.27 -3.25 -4.47
N ILE A 119 -2.15 -4.05 -3.90
CA ILE A 119 -2.44 -4.05 -2.46
C ILE A 119 -2.33 -5.46 -1.85
N SER A 120 -1.78 -5.53 -0.64
CA SER A 120 -1.71 -6.72 0.22
C SER A 120 -2.36 -6.47 1.58
N THR A 121 -2.46 -7.51 2.41
CA THR A 121 -2.92 -7.38 3.80
C THR A 121 -1.77 -7.61 4.80
N PRO A 122 -1.54 -6.69 5.76
CA PRO A 122 -0.62 -6.89 6.87
C PRO A 122 -1.25 -7.63 8.06
N THR A 123 -2.55 -7.95 7.99
CA THR A 123 -3.33 -8.48 9.11
C THR A 123 -3.97 -9.82 8.82
N GLU A 124 -4.14 -10.58 9.90
CA GLU A 124 -4.79 -11.89 9.90
C GLU A 124 -6.28 -11.76 9.60
N ASN A 125 -6.85 -12.81 9.00
CA ASN A 125 -8.29 -12.98 8.79
C ASN A 125 -8.98 -11.77 8.15
N THR A 126 -8.27 -11.01 7.31
CA THR A 126 -8.79 -9.83 6.65
C THR A 126 -9.49 -10.25 5.37
N SER A 127 -10.80 -10.04 5.30
CA SER A 127 -11.57 -10.25 4.06
C SER A 127 -11.40 -9.08 3.09
N PHE A 128 -11.72 -9.33 1.81
CA PHE A 128 -11.76 -8.24 0.83
C PHE A 128 -12.79 -7.17 1.22
N ALA A 129 -13.91 -7.57 1.85
CA ALA A 129 -14.93 -6.66 2.38
C ALA A 129 -14.41 -5.82 3.54
N ASP A 130 -13.58 -6.37 4.43
CA ASP A 130 -12.98 -5.62 5.53
C ASP A 130 -12.09 -4.48 5.01
N LEU A 131 -11.28 -4.77 3.99
CA LEU A 131 -10.29 -3.82 3.48
C LEU A 131 -10.89 -2.84 2.45
N PHE A 132 -11.76 -3.33 1.56
CA PHE A 132 -12.27 -2.57 0.41
C PHE A 132 -13.75 -2.23 0.48
N GLY A 133 -14.52 -2.70 1.47
CA GLY A 133 -15.97 -2.50 1.54
C GLY A 133 -16.44 -1.05 1.74
N LYS A 134 -15.51 -0.12 1.99
CA LYS A 134 -15.79 1.34 1.99
C LYS A 134 -15.53 2.01 0.63
N LEU A 135 -14.97 1.26 -0.31
CA LEU A 135 -14.75 1.66 -1.68
C LEU A 135 -15.88 1.09 -2.54
N ARG A 136 -16.13 1.72 -3.69
CA ARG A 136 -16.98 1.10 -4.70
C ARG A 136 -16.24 -0.05 -5.37
N MET A 137 -16.84 -1.23 -5.33
CA MET A 137 -16.31 -2.47 -5.89
C MET A 137 -17.30 -3.07 -6.89
N GLN A 138 -16.78 -3.76 -7.91
CA GLN A 138 -17.62 -4.43 -8.92
C GLN A 138 -16.94 -5.68 -9.52
N GLY A 139 -17.75 -6.52 -10.14
CA GLY A 139 -17.35 -7.75 -10.80
C GLY A 139 -16.85 -8.84 -9.85
N VAL A 140 -17.18 -8.76 -8.56
CA VAL A 140 -16.93 -9.80 -7.54
C VAL A 140 -18.23 -10.06 -6.78
N PRO A 141 -18.61 -11.32 -6.50
CA PRO A 141 -19.73 -11.60 -5.60
C PRO A 141 -19.57 -10.87 -4.25
N GLY A 142 -20.67 -10.29 -3.75
CA GLY A 142 -20.67 -9.48 -2.53
C GLY A 142 -20.20 -8.02 -2.70
N SER A 143 -19.83 -7.57 -3.91
CA SER A 143 -19.51 -6.17 -4.22
C SER A 143 -20.75 -5.29 -4.52
N ASP A 144 -20.57 -3.98 -4.74
CA ASP A 144 -21.66 -3.05 -5.06
C ASP A 144 -22.33 -3.33 -6.41
N ASP A 145 -21.57 -3.82 -7.38
CA ASP A 145 -22.06 -4.30 -8.68
C ASP A 145 -21.37 -5.62 -9.08
N PRO A 146 -21.85 -6.77 -8.58
CA PRO A 146 -21.23 -8.06 -8.86
C PRO A 146 -21.22 -8.47 -10.34
N SER A 147 -22.06 -7.84 -11.17
CA SER A 147 -22.16 -8.13 -12.61
C SER A 147 -21.29 -7.24 -13.49
N GLY A 148 -20.66 -6.22 -12.91
CA GLY A 148 -19.77 -5.31 -13.62
C GLY A 148 -18.43 -5.95 -14.02
N VAL A 149 -17.58 -5.17 -14.71
CA VAL A 149 -16.18 -5.56 -14.96
C VAL A 149 -15.44 -5.65 -13.64
N PHE A 150 -14.63 -6.68 -13.42
CA PHE A 150 -13.91 -6.85 -12.15
C PHE A 150 -13.05 -5.63 -11.82
N THR A 151 -13.06 -5.22 -10.55
CA THR A 151 -12.15 -4.20 -10.00
C THR A 151 -11.22 -4.77 -8.95
N LEU A 152 -11.17 -6.08 -8.80
CA LEU A 152 -10.34 -6.79 -7.85
C LEU A 152 -9.93 -8.14 -8.43
N ALA A 153 -8.63 -8.43 -8.42
CA ALA A 153 -8.09 -9.71 -8.87
C ALA A 153 -6.74 -10.04 -8.23
N GLY A 154 -6.42 -11.32 -8.11
CA GLY A 154 -5.07 -11.82 -7.81
C GLY A 154 -4.42 -12.40 -9.07
N TRP A 155 -3.10 -12.52 -9.10
CA TRP A 155 -2.40 -13.17 -10.22
C TRP A 155 -2.37 -14.69 -10.05
N SER A 156 -2.70 -15.42 -11.11
CA SER A 156 -2.49 -16.86 -11.22
C SER A 156 -1.38 -17.14 -12.22
N GLU A 157 -0.28 -17.74 -11.73
CA GLU A 157 0.82 -18.14 -12.60
C GLU A 157 0.43 -19.32 -13.48
N GLU A 158 -0.35 -20.28 -12.97
CA GLU A 158 -0.92 -21.39 -13.74
C GLU A 158 -1.79 -20.91 -14.92
N GLN A 159 -2.59 -19.86 -14.72
CA GLN A 159 -3.47 -19.30 -15.76
C GLN A 159 -2.83 -18.14 -16.52
N LYS A 160 -1.62 -17.71 -16.12
CA LYS A 160 -0.90 -16.53 -16.63
C LYS A 160 -1.79 -15.29 -16.74
N SER A 161 -2.67 -15.10 -15.75
CA SER A 161 -3.71 -14.08 -15.82
C SER A 161 -4.25 -13.69 -14.44
N PHE A 162 -4.96 -12.56 -14.43
CA PHE A 162 -5.66 -12.08 -13.26
C PHE A 162 -6.97 -12.84 -13.04
N VAL A 163 -7.14 -13.37 -11.83
CA VAL A 163 -8.30 -14.15 -11.42
C VAL A 163 -9.02 -13.43 -10.28
N THR A 164 -10.33 -13.28 -10.45
CA THR A 164 -11.20 -12.66 -9.46
C THR A 164 -11.37 -13.57 -8.23
N PRO A 165 -11.37 -13.02 -7.00
CA PRO A 165 -11.73 -13.78 -5.82
C PRO A 165 -13.15 -14.35 -5.87
N THR A 166 -13.41 -15.38 -5.09
CA THR A 166 -14.72 -16.05 -5.05
C THR A 166 -15.84 -15.18 -4.49
N ASP A 167 -15.54 -14.35 -3.49
CA ASP A 167 -16.51 -13.44 -2.85
C ASP A 167 -15.76 -12.35 -2.07
N MET A 168 -16.35 -11.17 -1.90
CA MET A 168 -15.83 -10.11 -1.05
C MET A 168 -15.66 -10.55 0.42
N SER A 169 -16.48 -11.48 0.93
CA SER A 169 -16.32 -12.04 2.27
C SER A 169 -15.17 -13.04 2.40
N SER A 170 -14.49 -13.39 1.30
CA SER A 170 -13.36 -14.31 1.33
C SER A 170 -12.14 -13.63 1.94
N ASN A 171 -11.39 -14.37 2.76
CA ASN A 171 -10.15 -13.86 3.34
C ASN A 171 -9.07 -13.69 2.27
N MET A 172 -8.40 -12.55 2.31
CA MET A 172 -7.14 -12.34 1.61
C MET A 172 -6.09 -13.33 2.15
N SER A 173 -5.21 -13.81 1.27
CA SER A 173 -4.10 -14.67 1.69
C SER A 173 -2.89 -13.81 2.06
N PRO A 174 -2.41 -13.82 3.31
CA PRO A 174 -1.19 -13.11 3.69
C PRO A 174 -0.01 -13.47 2.79
N GLY A 175 0.78 -12.47 2.40
CA GLY A 175 1.95 -12.65 1.54
C GLY A 175 1.63 -12.69 0.03
N LYS A 176 0.35 -12.79 -0.35
CA LYS A 176 -0.12 -12.61 -1.73
C LYS A 176 -0.52 -11.16 -1.97
N GLY A 177 -0.30 -10.71 -3.20
CA GLY A 177 -0.74 -9.40 -3.66
C GLY A 177 -2.00 -9.48 -4.53
N TYR A 178 -2.71 -8.37 -4.61
CA TYR A 178 -3.93 -8.21 -5.40
C TYR A 178 -3.90 -6.86 -6.13
N ILE A 179 -4.49 -6.81 -7.32
CA ILE A 179 -4.80 -5.54 -7.98
C ILE A 179 -6.20 -5.10 -7.60
N VAL A 180 -6.38 -3.80 -7.34
CA VAL A 180 -7.68 -3.19 -7.08
C VAL A 180 -7.83 -1.88 -7.84
N TYR A 181 -8.92 -1.72 -8.58
CA TYR A 181 -9.25 -0.48 -9.25
C TYR A 181 -10.08 0.38 -8.31
N ILE A 182 -9.65 1.62 -8.11
CA ILE A 182 -10.28 2.56 -7.19
C ILE A 182 -10.88 3.69 -7.99
N PHE A 183 -12.22 3.78 -8.00
CA PHE A 183 -12.96 4.88 -8.62
C PHE A 183 -12.77 6.18 -7.83
N GLU A 184 -12.91 7.33 -8.48
CA GLU A 184 -13.03 8.60 -7.76
C GLU A 184 -14.34 8.68 -6.98
N ASP A 185 -15.44 8.29 -7.63
CA ASP A 185 -16.79 8.33 -7.09
C ASP A 185 -17.26 6.95 -6.60
N ASN A 186 -17.68 6.89 -5.34
CA ASN A 186 -18.21 5.68 -4.74
C ASN A 186 -19.69 5.43 -5.10
N ALA A 187 -20.43 6.43 -5.60
CA ALA A 187 -21.86 6.29 -5.88
C ALA A 187 -22.30 7.01 -7.17
N PRO A 188 -21.81 6.58 -8.36
CA PRO A 188 -21.97 7.29 -9.64
C PRO A 188 -23.40 7.58 -10.10
N ASN A 189 -24.42 7.00 -9.45
CA ASN A 189 -25.83 7.29 -9.69
C ASN A 189 -26.38 8.44 -8.84
N LYS A 190 -25.55 9.09 -8.01
CA LYS A 190 -25.91 10.28 -7.22
C LYS A 190 -25.23 11.51 -7.81
N GLU A 191 -25.85 12.67 -7.63
CA GLU A 191 -25.27 13.92 -8.14
C GLU A 191 -23.99 14.31 -7.40
N GLY A 192 -22.95 14.70 -8.15
CA GLY A 192 -21.63 15.07 -7.64
C GLY A 192 -20.69 13.87 -7.44
N ILE A 193 -19.53 14.09 -6.82
CA ILE A 193 -18.57 13.04 -6.46
C ILE A 193 -18.84 12.61 -5.01
N GLN A 194 -19.02 11.31 -4.76
CA GLN A 194 -19.16 10.78 -3.40
C GLN A 194 -17.88 10.09 -2.94
N GLY A 195 -17.33 10.60 -1.84
CA GLY A 195 -16.09 10.11 -1.23
C GLY A 195 -14.85 10.79 -1.79
N GLY A 196 -14.70 10.87 -3.12
CA GLY A 196 -13.54 11.51 -3.75
C GLY A 196 -12.19 10.90 -3.33
N PHE A 197 -11.10 11.60 -3.62
CA PHE A 197 -9.76 11.33 -3.09
C PHE A 197 -9.37 12.41 -2.06
N PRO A 198 -8.53 12.09 -1.05
CA PRO A 198 -7.90 10.80 -0.80
C PRO A 198 -8.88 9.77 -0.23
N LYS A 199 -8.65 8.50 -0.58
CA LYS A 199 -9.38 7.36 0.00
C LYS A 199 -8.55 6.69 1.08
N ILE A 200 -9.20 5.87 1.90
CA ILE A 200 -8.54 5.15 2.98
C ILE A 200 -8.95 3.68 2.87
N ILE A 201 -7.96 2.80 2.90
CA ILE A 201 -8.17 1.39 3.24
C ILE A 201 -7.56 1.14 4.60
N SER A 202 -8.16 0.22 5.34
CA SER A 202 -7.80 -0.03 6.72
C SER A 202 -8.09 -1.45 7.12
N ALA A 203 -7.27 -1.99 8.01
CA ALA A 203 -7.50 -3.28 8.63
C ALA A 203 -7.39 -3.17 10.15
N ASN A 204 -8.30 -3.86 10.84
CA ASN A 204 -8.41 -3.84 12.31
C ASN A 204 -7.94 -5.15 12.95
N GLY A 205 -7.60 -6.17 12.15
CA GLY A 205 -7.10 -7.46 12.65
C GLY A 205 -5.75 -7.33 13.35
N ASN A 206 -5.34 -8.42 14.00
CA ASN A 206 -3.96 -8.55 14.47
C ASN A 206 -3.00 -8.59 13.26
N GLU A 207 -1.76 -8.14 13.46
CA GLU A 207 -0.73 -8.33 12.44
C GLU A 207 -0.56 -9.83 12.17
N ASN A 208 -0.25 -10.20 10.92
CA ASN A 208 0.13 -11.58 10.63
C ASN A 208 1.32 -12.04 11.47
N SER A 209 1.41 -13.34 11.70
CA SER A 209 2.54 -13.97 12.38
C SER A 209 3.88 -13.58 11.78
N ASN A 210 4.96 -13.59 12.58
CA ASN A 210 6.32 -13.26 12.13
C ASN A 210 6.82 -14.09 10.94
N THR A 211 6.19 -15.24 10.70
CA THR A 211 6.47 -16.09 9.55
C THR A 211 5.19 -16.28 8.74
N VAL A 212 5.24 -16.01 7.44
CA VAL A 212 4.11 -16.24 6.51
C VAL A 212 4.61 -17.03 5.30
N ASN A 213 4.00 -18.17 5.04
CA ASN A 213 4.36 -19.04 3.93
C ASN A 213 3.45 -18.79 2.73
N VAL A 214 4.04 -18.65 1.55
CA VAL A 214 3.30 -18.56 0.28
C VAL A 214 3.89 -19.52 -0.74
N THR A 215 3.05 -20.05 -1.62
CA THR A 215 3.53 -20.84 -2.76
C THR A 215 3.94 -19.92 -3.89
N VAL A 216 5.11 -20.17 -4.48
CA VAL A 216 5.63 -19.52 -5.69
C VAL A 216 5.91 -20.58 -6.76
N SER A 217 5.69 -20.23 -8.02
CA SER A 217 5.88 -21.14 -9.15
C SER A 217 6.43 -20.43 -10.39
N ALA A 218 7.00 -21.21 -11.28
CA ALA A 218 7.35 -20.83 -12.63
C ALA A 218 7.23 -22.09 -13.48
N ASN A 219 6.15 -22.19 -14.23
CA ASN A 219 5.80 -23.36 -15.00
C ASN A 219 6.06 -23.08 -16.48
N ASN A 220 7.02 -23.81 -17.06
CA ASN A 220 7.19 -23.83 -18.50
C ASN A 220 6.02 -24.59 -19.13
N SER A 221 5.04 -23.86 -19.66
CA SER A 221 3.77 -24.46 -20.07
C SER A 221 3.83 -25.09 -21.46
N ASP A 222 4.70 -24.59 -22.34
CA ASP A 222 4.88 -25.14 -23.69
C ASP A 222 6.00 -26.18 -23.77
N GLY A 223 6.86 -26.24 -22.73
CA GLY A 223 8.00 -27.16 -22.65
C GLY A 223 9.15 -26.77 -23.57
N GLU A 224 9.12 -25.57 -24.13
CA GLU A 224 10.12 -25.02 -25.04
C GLU A 224 10.80 -23.82 -24.38
N ASN A 225 12.01 -23.46 -24.82
CA ASN A 225 12.71 -22.20 -24.51
C ASN A 225 12.88 -21.77 -23.03
N GLY A 226 12.58 -22.63 -22.04
CA GLY A 226 12.64 -22.28 -20.62
C GLY A 226 11.44 -21.43 -20.19
N ILE A 227 11.59 -20.63 -19.14
CA ILE A 227 10.54 -19.72 -18.68
C ILE A 227 10.56 -18.45 -19.54
N ASP A 228 9.47 -18.16 -20.25
CA ASP A 228 9.36 -16.97 -21.09
C ASP A 228 7.97 -16.31 -21.04
N GLY A 229 7.77 -15.23 -21.81
CA GLY A 229 6.49 -14.52 -21.88
C GLY A 229 5.89 -14.14 -20.51
N ASP A 230 4.67 -14.63 -20.26
CA ASP A 230 3.91 -14.41 -19.03
C ASP A 230 4.20 -15.44 -17.92
N GLU A 231 5.18 -16.32 -18.11
CA GLU A 231 5.55 -17.35 -17.13
C GLU A 231 6.50 -16.85 -16.04
N GLY A 232 6.45 -17.51 -14.89
CA GLY A 232 7.33 -17.24 -13.75
C GLY A 232 6.96 -16.01 -12.91
N TRP A 233 5.94 -15.26 -13.33
CA TRP A 233 5.44 -14.11 -12.58
C TRP A 233 4.64 -14.54 -11.35
N ASN A 234 4.95 -13.93 -10.21
CA ASN A 234 4.25 -14.15 -8.94
C ASN A 234 3.89 -12.80 -8.33
N LEU A 235 2.60 -12.56 -8.07
CA LEU A 235 2.13 -11.38 -7.36
C LEU A 235 2.14 -11.64 -5.84
N LEU A 236 3.14 -11.08 -5.19
CA LEU A 236 3.33 -11.17 -3.75
C LEU A 236 2.99 -9.82 -3.10
N GLY A 237 3.01 -9.76 -1.79
CA GLY A 237 2.88 -8.49 -1.10
C GLY A 237 3.29 -8.56 0.35
N ASN A 238 3.62 -7.41 0.92
CA ASN A 238 4.11 -7.33 2.29
C ASN A 238 3.03 -7.85 3.26
N PRO A 239 3.28 -8.97 3.98
CA PRO A 239 2.33 -9.51 4.97
C PRO A 239 2.45 -8.84 6.34
N PHE A 240 3.35 -7.87 6.52
CA PHE A 240 3.66 -7.26 7.81
C PHE A 240 3.25 -5.79 7.83
N ALA A 241 3.09 -5.27 9.04
CA ALA A 241 2.93 -3.84 9.33
C ALA A 241 4.28 -3.12 9.49
N THR A 242 5.35 -3.70 8.95
CA THR A 242 6.71 -3.15 8.93
C THR A 242 7.24 -3.22 7.51
N ASP A 243 8.05 -2.23 7.13
CA ASP A 243 8.70 -2.18 5.83
C ASP A 243 9.60 -3.41 5.62
N ILE A 244 9.56 -3.97 4.41
CA ILE A 244 10.47 -5.04 3.99
C ILE A 244 11.64 -4.42 3.24
N SER A 245 12.88 -4.82 3.55
CA SER A 245 14.06 -4.50 2.74
C SER A 245 14.01 -5.28 1.43
N VAL A 246 14.14 -4.57 0.30
CA VAL A 246 14.15 -5.21 -1.04
C VAL A 246 15.39 -6.09 -1.22
N GLU A 247 16.54 -5.68 -0.70
CA GLU A 247 17.78 -6.47 -0.72
C GLU A 247 17.58 -7.81 0.01
N ALA A 248 17.10 -7.77 1.26
CA ALA A 248 16.85 -8.98 2.04
C ALA A 248 15.78 -9.89 1.42
N LEU A 249 14.80 -9.29 0.73
CA LEU A 249 13.78 -10.04 -0.02
C LEU A 249 14.38 -10.76 -1.22
N ILE A 250 15.23 -10.09 -2.01
CA ILE A 250 15.91 -10.69 -3.16
C ILE A 250 16.79 -11.86 -2.68
N ASP A 251 17.60 -11.67 -1.64
CA ASP A 251 18.42 -12.73 -1.04
C ASP A 251 17.59 -13.94 -0.60
N ALA A 252 16.44 -13.70 0.04
CA ALA A 252 15.54 -14.76 0.47
C ALA A 252 14.90 -15.52 -0.70
N LEU A 253 14.61 -14.84 -1.81
CA LEU A 253 14.09 -15.44 -3.04
C LEU A 253 15.18 -16.23 -3.77
N GLU A 254 16.42 -15.75 -3.77
CA GLU A 254 17.58 -16.45 -4.35
C GLU A 254 17.85 -17.79 -3.68
N ALA A 255 17.57 -17.89 -2.37
CA ALA A 255 17.65 -19.16 -1.65
C ALA A 255 16.62 -20.19 -2.16
N ILE A 256 15.53 -19.76 -2.82
CA ILE A 256 14.58 -20.65 -3.51
C ILE A 256 15.10 -21.02 -4.89
N ASP A 257 15.54 -20.03 -5.66
CA ASP A 257 16.17 -20.21 -6.97
C ASP A 257 17.15 -19.05 -7.27
N PRO A 258 18.44 -19.32 -7.54
CA PRO A 258 19.43 -18.28 -7.82
C PRO A 258 19.18 -17.55 -9.16
N GLY A 259 18.27 -18.05 -10.00
CA GLY A 259 17.81 -17.41 -11.22
C GLY A 259 16.67 -16.41 -11.02
N VAL A 260 16.19 -16.17 -9.79
CA VAL A 260 15.16 -15.15 -9.57
C VAL A 260 15.64 -13.78 -10.08
N ASN A 261 14.75 -13.06 -10.76
CA ASN A 261 15.04 -11.74 -11.28
C ASN A 261 15.37 -10.78 -10.14
N ALA A 262 16.45 -10.02 -10.27
CA ALA A 262 16.93 -9.07 -9.25
C ALA A 262 16.12 -7.77 -9.22
N ASN A 263 15.06 -7.65 -10.02
CA ASN A 263 14.17 -6.50 -10.01
C ASN A 263 12.82 -6.89 -9.38
N ILE A 264 12.35 -6.07 -8.46
CA ILE A 264 11.02 -6.20 -7.86
C ILE A 264 10.09 -5.16 -8.47
N TYR A 265 8.90 -5.54 -8.94
CA TYR A 265 8.06 -4.65 -9.73
C TYR A 265 6.87 -4.14 -8.93
N VAL A 266 6.78 -2.83 -8.75
CA VAL A 266 5.63 -2.16 -8.09
C VAL A 266 4.89 -1.28 -9.09
N TRP A 267 3.57 -1.25 -8.97
CA TRP A 267 2.72 -0.42 -9.81
C TRP A 267 2.61 1.00 -9.26
N ASP A 268 3.00 1.99 -10.06
CA ASP A 268 2.79 3.41 -9.80
C ASP A 268 1.70 3.94 -10.75
N PRO A 269 0.50 4.24 -10.25
CA PRO A 269 -0.62 4.73 -11.08
C PRO A 269 -0.47 6.18 -11.53
N GLU A 270 0.33 6.99 -10.83
CA GLU A 270 0.48 8.42 -11.12
C GLU A 270 1.64 8.69 -12.09
N ALA A 271 2.47 7.68 -12.32
CA ALA A 271 3.54 7.74 -13.30
C ALA A 271 3.03 8.14 -14.69
N ASP A 272 3.92 8.81 -15.43
CA ASP A 272 3.72 9.17 -16.83
C ASP A 272 2.40 9.92 -17.07
N ARG A 273 2.14 10.90 -16.18
CA ARG A 273 0.94 11.77 -16.16
C ARG A 273 -0.36 11.01 -15.89
N GLY A 274 -0.32 10.00 -15.02
CA GLY A 274 -1.49 9.18 -14.68
C GLY A 274 -1.76 8.02 -15.65
N ASN A 275 -0.87 7.77 -16.61
CA ASN A 275 -0.96 6.55 -17.42
C ASN A 275 -0.59 5.30 -16.62
N GLY A 276 0.26 5.49 -15.61
CA GLY A 276 0.76 4.46 -14.73
C GLY A 276 1.81 3.54 -15.37
N LYS A 277 2.73 3.06 -14.54
CA LYS A 277 3.80 2.14 -14.97
C LYS A 277 4.24 1.21 -13.85
N TYR A 278 4.93 0.14 -14.24
CA TYR A 278 5.70 -0.68 -13.32
C TYR A 278 7.09 -0.07 -13.10
N ASN A 279 7.37 0.33 -11.87
CA ASN A 279 8.71 0.70 -11.43
C ASN A 279 9.43 -0.53 -10.87
N THR A 280 10.74 -0.59 -11.08
CA THR A 280 11.61 -1.60 -10.46
C THR A 280 12.21 -1.05 -9.19
N LEU A 281 12.09 -1.82 -8.12
CA LEU A 281 12.83 -1.64 -6.88
C LEU A 281 14.05 -2.55 -6.88
N SER A 282 15.12 -2.09 -6.24
CA SER A 282 16.41 -2.78 -6.12
C SER A 282 17.02 -2.53 -4.73
N ASP A 283 18.27 -2.92 -4.53
CA ASP A 283 19.01 -2.74 -3.28
C ASP A 283 18.89 -1.32 -2.73
N GLY A 284 18.58 -1.21 -1.43
CA GLY A 284 18.33 0.05 -0.72
C GLY A 284 16.88 0.54 -0.75
N ASP A 285 16.01 -0.02 -1.59
CA ASP A 285 14.58 0.27 -1.56
C ASP A 285 13.85 -0.54 -0.46
N VAL A 286 12.63 -0.11 -0.13
CA VAL A 286 11.75 -0.79 0.83
C VAL A 286 10.35 -0.99 0.27
N ILE A 287 9.67 -2.03 0.76
CA ILE A 287 8.28 -2.33 0.43
C ILE A 287 7.41 -2.08 1.69
N PRO A 288 6.62 -1.00 1.71
CA PRO A 288 5.84 -0.64 2.89
C PRO A 288 4.65 -1.59 3.12
N PRO A 289 4.00 -1.54 4.30
CA PRO A 289 2.76 -2.24 4.56
C PRO A 289 1.69 -1.95 3.49
N PHE A 290 0.83 -2.93 3.24
CA PHE A 290 -0.18 -2.93 2.18
C PHE A 290 0.36 -2.90 0.74
N GLN A 291 1.67 -2.77 0.49
CA GLN A 291 2.20 -2.77 -0.88
C GLN A 291 2.35 -4.19 -1.42
N ALA A 292 1.71 -4.45 -2.57
CA ALA A 292 2.00 -5.64 -3.37
C ALA A 292 3.05 -5.36 -4.45
N PHE A 293 3.72 -6.42 -4.89
CA PHE A 293 4.80 -6.37 -5.87
C PHE A 293 4.85 -7.67 -6.68
N PHE A 294 5.27 -7.58 -7.93
CA PHE A 294 5.58 -8.75 -8.74
C PHE A 294 7.05 -9.14 -8.56
N VAL A 295 7.28 -10.46 -8.56
CA VAL A 295 8.60 -11.07 -8.73
C VAL A 295 8.54 -12.05 -9.89
N ARG A 296 9.68 -12.31 -10.52
CA ARG A 296 9.78 -13.28 -11.60
C ARG A 296 10.90 -14.27 -11.35
N PHE A 297 10.58 -15.56 -11.42
CA PHE A 297 11.57 -16.62 -11.51
C PHE A 297 11.84 -16.92 -12.99
N THR A 298 13.10 -17.05 -13.39
CA THR A 298 13.47 -17.33 -14.79
C THR A 298 13.85 -18.80 -15.02
N ASN A 299 13.97 -19.58 -13.94
CA ASN A 299 14.09 -21.03 -14.01
C ASN A 299 12.77 -21.67 -13.60
N GLU A 300 12.50 -22.86 -14.13
CA GLU A 300 11.31 -23.63 -13.75
C GLU A 300 11.37 -23.99 -12.26
N ILE A 301 10.33 -23.60 -11.51
CA ILE A 301 10.15 -23.98 -10.11
C ILE A 301 8.75 -24.54 -9.89
N ASN A 302 8.71 -25.78 -9.43
CA ASN A 302 7.47 -26.52 -9.21
C ASN A 302 6.90 -26.25 -7.81
N ASN A 303 6.01 -25.26 -7.69
CA ASN A 303 5.23 -24.92 -6.48
C ASN A 303 6.06 -24.94 -5.18
N LYS A 304 7.11 -24.13 -5.12
CA LYS A 304 7.97 -23.99 -3.94
C LYS A 304 7.29 -23.14 -2.88
N THR A 305 7.63 -23.38 -1.61
CA THR A 305 7.24 -22.50 -0.52
C THR A 305 8.28 -21.41 -0.36
N PHE A 306 7.86 -20.16 -0.52
CA PHE A 306 8.61 -19.00 -0.05
C PHE A 306 8.11 -18.59 1.33
N THR A 307 9.03 -18.31 2.23
CA THR A 307 8.74 -17.93 3.62
C THR A 307 9.11 -16.47 3.83
N PHE A 308 8.10 -15.63 4.05
CA PHE A 308 8.33 -14.31 4.62
C PHE A 308 8.69 -14.48 6.09
N ASP A 309 9.94 -14.21 6.47
CA ASP A 309 10.39 -14.12 7.85
C ASP A 309 10.64 -12.66 8.23
N LYS A 310 9.77 -12.10 9.08
CA LYS A 310 9.83 -10.69 9.49
C LYS A 310 11.18 -10.34 10.13
N SER A 311 11.81 -11.26 10.84
CA SER A 311 13.09 -11.02 11.52
C SER A 311 14.26 -10.85 10.55
N VAL A 312 14.16 -11.49 9.37
CA VAL A 312 15.14 -11.42 8.29
C VAL A 312 14.82 -10.27 7.33
N LEU A 313 13.54 -10.07 7.02
CA LEU A 313 13.11 -9.18 5.95
C LEU A 313 12.85 -7.74 6.37
N LYS A 314 12.69 -7.45 7.67
CA LYS A 314 12.42 -6.08 8.15
C LYS A 314 13.52 -5.11 7.67
N ALA A 315 13.12 -3.95 7.17
CA ALA A 315 14.06 -2.88 6.88
C ALA A 315 14.63 -2.34 8.21
N GLU A 316 15.96 -2.24 8.32
CA GLU A 316 16.61 -1.62 9.47
C GLU A 316 16.58 -0.10 9.31
N THR A 317 16.01 0.61 10.29
CA THR A 317 15.86 2.08 10.26
C THR A 317 17.10 2.84 10.74
N GLU A 318 18.14 2.15 11.23
CA GLU A 318 19.32 2.76 11.88
C GLU A 318 20.64 2.58 11.12
N THR A 319 20.66 1.89 9.98
CA THR A 319 21.87 1.81 9.16
C THR A 319 21.95 2.99 8.20
N GLU A 320 22.94 3.86 8.40
CA GLU A 320 23.35 4.81 7.37
C GLU A 320 23.63 4.04 6.08
N PHE A 321 22.75 4.23 5.08
CA PHE A 321 22.97 3.68 3.75
C PHE A 321 24.16 4.40 3.12
N TYR A 322 25.34 3.78 3.22
CA TYR A 322 26.40 4.04 2.26
C TYR A 322 25.92 3.42 0.96
N ARG A 323 25.37 4.25 0.05
CA ARG A 323 25.23 3.86 -1.34
C ARG A 323 26.63 3.49 -1.81
N ASN A 324 26.93 2.19 -1.86
CA ASN A 324 28.21 1.72 -2.34
C ASN A 324 28.39 2.25 -3.76
N ASN A 325 29.59 2.78 -4.01
CA ASN A 325 29.98 3.56 -5.17
C ASN A 325 29.23 3.17 -6.43
N LEU A 326 28.72 4.19 -7.14
CA LEU A 326 28.35 4.10 -8.55
C LEU A 326 29.45 3.32 -9.26
N GLU A 327 29.18 2.05 -9.56
CA GLU A 327 29.97 1.36 -10.57
C GLU A 327 29.86 2.23 -11.83
N GLU A 328 30.98 2.40 -12.54
CA GLU A 328 30.94 3.17 -13.79
C GLU A 328 29.91 2.51 -14.70
N SER A 329 28.74 3.15 -14.80
CA SER A 329 27.69 2.74 -15.70
C SER A 329 27.38 3.88 -16.66
N PHE A 330 27.21 3.50 -17.93
CA PHE A 330 26.75 4.41 -18.96
C PHE A 330 25.37 3.96 -19.38
N ALA A 331 24.36 4.81 -19.26
CA ALA A 331 23.00 4.46 -19.64
C ALA A 331 22.46 5.45 -20.67
N PHE A 332 21.68 4.94 -21.62
CA PHE A 332 20.82 5.77 -22.44
C PHE A 332 19.37 5.27 -22.39
N ASN A 333 18.46 6.22 -22.51
CA ASN A 333 17.04 5.95 -22.41
C ASN A 333 16.35 6.34 -23.72
N VAL A 334 15.63 5.39 -24.32
CA VAL A 334 14.77 5.64 -25.48
C VAL A 334 13.37 5.88 -24.95
N LYS A 335 12.81 7.05 -25.24
CA LYS A 335 11.44 7.40 -24.86
C LYS A 335 10.56 7.50 -26.10
N LEU A 336 9.47 6.76 -26.10
CA LEU A 336 8.37 6.97 -27.04
C LEU A 336 7.37 7.94 -26.40
N HIS A 337 6.90 8.92 -27.18
CA HIS A 337 5.88 9.86 -26.71
C HIS A 337 4.85 10.12 -27.80
N GLY A 338 3.58 10.21 -27.40
CA GLY A 338 2.46 10.61 -28.25
C GLY A 338 1.36 11.26 -27.39
N ASP A 339 1.17 12.56 -27.55
CA ASP A 339 0.33 13.39 -26.68
C ASP A 339 0.67 13.19 -25.20
N ASP A 340 -0.28 12.68 -24.41
CA ASP A 340 -0.09 12.37 -22.99
C ASP A 340 0.42 10.95 -22.74
N ASN A 341 0.62 10.13 -23.78
CA ASN A 341 1.14 8.77 -23.64
C ASN A 341 2.67 8.75 -23.74
N PHE A 342 3.30 8.05 -22.81
CA PHE A 342 4.76 7.90 -22.73
C PHE A 342 5.11 6.47 -22.35
N ASP A 343 6.21 5.95 -22.89
CA ASP A 343 6.90 4.80 -22.32
C ASP A 343 8.38 4.86 -22.65
N ALA A 344 9.20 4.15 -21.88
CA ALA A 344 10.64 4.20 -21.98
C ALA A 344 11.28 2.81 -21.94
N PHE A 345 12.33 2.66 -22.72
CA PHE A 345 13.25 1.53 -22.66
C PHE A 345 14.64 2.03 -22.24
N ASN A 346 15.25 1.36 -21.27
CA ASN A 346 16.58 1.71 -20.76
C ASN A 346 17.63 0.70 -21.25
N LEU A 347 18.71 1.20 -21.84
CA LEU A 347 19.91 0.41 -22.06
C LEU A 347 21.02 0.94 -21.15
N GLU A 348 21.53 0.08 -20.28
CA GLU A 348 22.60 0.41 -19.35
C GLU A 348 23.82 -0.50 -19.59
N PHE A 349 24.99 0.11 -19.66
CA PHE A 349 26.26 -0.56 -19.78
C PHE A 349 26.91 -0.61 -18.39
N ASN A 350 27.12 -1.81 -17.85
CA ASN A 350 27.82 -2.03 -16.59
C ASN A 350 28.50 -3.40 -16.58
N LYS A 351 29.48 -3.59 -15.70
CA LYS A 351 30.26 -4.84 -15.60
C LYS A 351 29.46 -6.08 -15.16
N ASN A 352 28.22 -5.89 -14.69
CA ASN A 352 27.35 -6.98 -14.25
C ASN A 352 26.41 -7.46 -15.35
N GLY A 353 26.32 -6.72 -16.46
CA GLY A 353 25.47 -7.03 -17.58
C GLY A 353 26.07 -8.06 -18.50
N THR A 354 25.22 -8.69 -19.30
CA THR A 354 25.62 -9.65 -20.32
C THR A 354 24.90 -9.38 -21.64
N VAL A 355 25.44 -9.93 -22.74
CA VAL A 355 24.79 -9.79 -24.06
C VAL A 355 23.48 -10.58 -24.13
N ASP A 356 23.46 -11.76 -23.49
CA ASP A 356 22.26 -12.59 -23.37
C ASP A 356 21.35 -12.08 -22.23
N ILE A 357 20.15 -12.63 -22.09
CA ILE A 357 19.31 -12.29 -20.92
C ILE A 357 19.99 -12.79 -19.64
N ASP A 358 20.03 -11.92 -18.64
CA ASP A 358 20.42 -12.26 -17.29
C ASP A 358 19.39 -11.75 -16.27
N ARG A 359 19.63 -12.10 -15.00
CA ARG A 359 18.72 -11.75 -13.91
C ARG A 359 18.72 -10.27 -13.54
N PHE A 360 19.67 -9.47 -14.02
CA PHE A 360 19.75 -8.04 -13.77
C PHE A 360 19.03 -7.21 -14.83
N ASP A 361 18.70 -7.81 -15.98
CA ASP A 361 17.73 -7.24 -16.92
C ASP A 361 16.36 -7.07 -16.26
N ALA A 362 15.66 -5.98 -16.58
CA ALA A 362 14.29 -5.79 -16.13
C ALA A 362 13.31 -6.14 -17.25
N PHE A 363 12.40 -7.07 -16.95
CA PHE A 363 11.32 -7.48 -17.82
C PHE A 363 10.20 -6.43 -17.85
N LYS A 364 9.43 -6.40 -18.92
CA LYS A 364 8.29 -5.51 -19.08
C LYS A 364 7.02 -6.24 -18.69
N LEU A 365 6.35 -5.75 -17.64
CA LEU A 365 4.92 -5.99 -17.43
C LEU A 365 4.13 -4.93 -18.20
N LEU A 366 3.10 -5.36 -18.93
CA LEU A 366 2.20 -4.44 -19.62
C LEU A 366 1.42 -3.62 -18.60
N SER A 367 1.26 -2.33 -18.89
CA SER A 367 0.56 -1.40 -17.99
C SER A 367 -0.87 -1.85 -17.69
N LEU A 368 -1.30 -1.66 -16.44
CA LEU A 368 -2.68 -1.93 -16.02
C LEU A 368 -3.68 -0.92 -16.60
N ASN A 369 -3.20 0.19 -17.17
CA ASN A 369 -4.03 1.11 -17.94
C ASN A 369 -4.12 0.65 -19.40
N PRO A 370 -5.30 0.29 -19.91
CA PRO A 370 -5.45 -0.23 -21.28
C PRO A 370 -5.22 0.83 -22.37
N SER A 371 -5.16 2.12 -22.02
CA SER A 371 -4.89 3.20 -22.98
C SER A 371 -3.41 3.54 -23.11
N SER A 372 -2.54 2.85 -22.36
CA SER A 372 -1.09 3.08 -22.37
C SER A 372 -0.43 2.64 -23.68
N ILE A 373 0.67 3.31 -24.02
CA ILE A 373 1.61 2.81 -25.03
C ILE A 373 2.67 1.95 -24.34
N ASN A 374 3.17 0.94 -25.06
CA ASN A 374 4.19 0.04 -24.52
C ASN A 374 5.42 0.06 -25.44
N LEU A 375 6.57 0.47 -24.89
CA LEU A 375 7.90 0.41 -25.51
C LEU A 375 8.74 -0.59 -24.72
N PHE A 376 9.26 -1.59 -25.43
CA PHE A 376 10.09 -2.64 -24.83
C PHE A 376 11.07 -3.19 -25.86
N GLY A 377 12.19 -3.72 -25.37
CA GLY A 377 13.05 -4.64 -26.12
C GLY A 377 12.41 -6.02 -26.18
N ARG A 378 12.73 -6.81 -27.21
CA ARG A 378 12.26 -8.19 -27.34
C ARG A 378 13.44 -9.15 -27.44
N TYR A 379 13.36 -10.25 -26.69
CA TYR A 379 14.29 -11.37 -26.78
C TYR A 379 13.48 -12.66 -26.64
N GLY A 380 13.34 -13.41 -27.73
CA GLY A 380 12.34 -14.50 -27.79
C GLY A 380 10.93 -13.96 -27.53
N GLU A 381 10.19 -14.60 -26.63
CA GLU A 381 8.88 -14.15 -26.15
C GLU A 381 8.96 -13.21 -24.94
N ASN A 382 10.16 -12.90 -24.45
CA ASN A 382 10.33 -11.95 -23.35
C ASN A 382 10.31 -10.51 -23.83
N TYR A 383 9.58 -9.67 -23.09
CA TYR A 383 9.63 -8.23 -23.20
C TYR A 383 10.53 -7.65 -22.11
N LEU A 384 11.39 -6.71 -22.49
CA LEU A 384 12.35 -6.06 -21.60
C LEU A 384 12.05 -4.57 -21.52
N GLN A 385 12.03 -4.01 -20.32
CA GLN A 385 11.98 -2.56 -20.09
C GLN A 385 13.36 -1.96 -19.82
N LYS A 386 14.31 -2.80 -19.39
CA LYS A 386 15.71 -2.45 -19.21
C LYS A 386 16.59 -3.63 -19.61
N LYS A 387 17.65 -3.35 -20.37
CA LYS A 387 18.72 -4.32 -20.67
C LYS A 387 20.03 -3.81 -20.08
N LEU A 388 20.75 -4.70 -19.39
CA LEU A 388 22.11 -4.50 -18.91
C LEU A 388 23.09 -5.20 -19.85
N ILE A 389 24.18 -4.52 -20.24
CA ILE A 389 25.21 -5.05 -21.13
C ILE A 389 26.60 -4.68 -20.57
N GLU A 390 27.60 -5.54 -20.72
CA GLU A 390 29.01 -5.20 -20.40
C GLU A 390 29.69 -4.35 -21.48
#